data_AF-A0A848KZB0-F1
#
_entry.id   AF-A0A848KZB0-F1
#
_cell.length_a   1.000
_cell.length_b   1.000
_cell.length_c   1.000
_cell.angle_alpha   90.00
_cell.angle_beta   90.00
_cell.angle_gamma   90.00
#
_symmetry.space_group_name_H-M   'P 1'
#
loop_
_entity.id
_entity.type
_entity.pdbx_description
1 polymer ?
#
loop_
_entity_poly.entity_id
_entity_poly.type
_entity_poly.pdbx_seq_one_letter_code
_entity_poly.pdbx_strand_id
1 'polypeptide(L)'
;MTETAPIVNWVPTRDFRRACAVCQWCDSRSLPIPVGADGRPFFLGVGGQGWLESPYPISHQHADGSRGSKYTCPACAQLCATT
;
A
#
# COMPACT_ATOMS: atom_id res chain seq x y z
N MET A 1 9.73 -22.11 14.94
CA MET A 1 9.50 -21.40 13.66
C MET A 1 8.35 -20.46 13.91
N THR A 2 8.64 -19.19 14.16
CA THR A 2 7.62 -18.18 14.43
C THR A 2 6.95 -17.87 13.09
N GLU A 3 5.68 -18.19 12.95
CA GLU A 3 4.89 -17.83 11.77
C GLU A 3 4.75 -16.31 11.76
N THR A 4 5.59 -15.63 10.98
CA THR A 4 5.51 -14.18 10.79
C THR A 4 4.18 -13.88 10.13
N ALA A 5 3.38 -13.03 10.77
CA ALA A 5 2.11 -12.58 10.21
C ALA A 5 2.32 -12.05 8.77
N PRO A 6 1.37 -12.28 7.85
CA PRO A 6 1.51 -11.84 6.47
C PRO A 6 1.69 -10.32 6.40
N ILE A 7 2.70 -9.85 5.66
CA ILE A 7 2.92 -8.42 5.43
C ILE A 7 1.81 -7.89 4.52
N VAL A 8 1.08 -6.88 5.02
CA VAL A 8 -0.13 -6.35 4.37
C VAL A 8 0.18 -4.99 3.75
N ASN A 9 0.07 -4.88 2.42
CA ASN A 9 0.33 -3.63 1.70
C ASN A 9 -0.91 -2.71 1.63
N TRP A 10 -2.11 -3.22 1.92
CA TRP A 10 -3.35 -2.45 1.94
C TRP A 10 -4.43 -3.16 2.77
N VAL A 11 -5.37 -2.40 3.33
CA VAL A 11 -6.45 -2.92 4.19
C VAL A 11 -7.82 -2.52 3.61
N PRO A 12 -8.71 -3.47 3.26
CA PRO A 12 -10.05 -3.14 2.81
C PRO A 12 -10.90 -2.56 3.94
N THR A 13 -11.85 -1.69 3.59
CA THR A 13 -12.96 -1.34 4.49
C THR A 13 -13.98 -2.48 4.56
N ARG A 14 -14.87 -2.44 5.55
CA ARG A 14 -15.88 -3.49 5.80
C ARG A 14 -16.76 -3.82 4.58
N ASP A 15 -17.03 -2.83 3.74
CA ASP A 15 -17.85 -2.95 2.53
C ASP A 15 -17.05 -3.31 1.26
N PHE A 16 -15.72 -3.48 1.37
CA PHE A 16 -14.80 -3.84 0.27
C PHE A 16 -14.79 -2.90 -0.94
N ARG A 17 -15.46 -1.74 -0.85
CA ARG A 17 -15.47 -0.72 -1.93
C ARG A 17 -14.31 0.26 -1.81
N ARG A 18 -13.67 0.31 -0.63
CA ARG A 18 -12.55 1.18 -0.35
C ARG A 18 -11.44 0.41 0.34
N ALA A 19 -10.23 0.93 0.25
CA ALA A 19 -9.08 0.40 0.96
C ALA A 19 -8.17 1.55 1.41
N CYS A 20 -7.47 1.32 2.52
CA CYS A 20 -6.33 2.13 2.92
C CYS A 20 -5.06 1.48 2.36
N ALA A 21 -4.21 2.25 1.71
CA ALA A 21 -2.83 1.85 1.48
C ALA A 21 -2.07 1.79 2.83
N VAL A 22 -1.14 0.86 2.97
CA VAL A 22 -0.25 0.74 4.13
C VAL A 22 1.17 1.08 3.69
N CYS A 23 1.82 1.98 4.42
CA CYS A 23 3.20 2.38 4.13
C CYS A 23 4.16 1.22 4.40
N GLN A 24 4.97 0.86 3.42
CA GLN A 24 5.96 -0.22 3.52
C GLN A 24 7.06 0.01 4.56
N TRP A 25 7.21 1.24 5.08
CA TRP A 25 8.30 1.64 5.97
C TRP A 25 7.86 1.88 7.41
N CYS A 26 6.61 2.31 7.63
CA CYS A 26 6.16 2.82 8.92
C CYS A 26 4.72 2.42 9.29
N ASP A 27 4.08 1.55 8.50
CA ASP A 27 2.72 1.04 8.69
C ASP A 27 1.61 2.09 8.80
N SER A 28 1.93 3.35 8.51
CA SER A 28 0.95 4.43 8.36
C SER A 28 -0.09 4.05 7.31
N ARG A 29 -1.33 4.51 7.51
CA ARG A 29 -2.45 4.21 6.61
C ARG A 29 -2.92 5.46 5.89
N SER A 30 -3.22 5.33 4.61
CA SER A 30 -3.90 6.40 3.87
C SER A 30 -5.34 6.59 4.37
N LEU A 31 -6.00 7.67 3.94
CA LEU A 31 -7.45 7.70 4.00
C LEU A 31 -8.04 6.59 3.12
N PRO A 32 -9.22 6.05 3.45
CA PRO A 32 -9.88 5.06 2.60
C PRO A 32 -10.20 5.64 1.23
N ILE A 33 -9.67 5.03 0.18
CA ILE A 33 -9.94 5.41 -1.21
C ILE A 33 -10.67 4.31 -1.97
N PRO A 34 -11.39 4.62 -3.06
CA PRO A 34 -11.99 3.61 -3.90
C PRO A 34 -10.98 2.55 -4.35
N VAL A 35 -11.42 1.30 -4.39
CA VAL A 35 -10.62 0.21 -4.95
C VAL A 35 -10.84 0.08 -6.46
N GLY A 36 -9.81 -0.39 -7.16
CA GLY A 36 -9.93 -0.81 -8.57
C GLY A 36 -10.68 -2.13 -8.71
N ALA A 37 -10.82 -2.59 -9.96
CA ALA A 37 -11.48 -3.87 -10.27
C ALA A 37 -10.79 -5.10 -9.63
N ASP A 38 -9.54 -4.94 -9.23
CA ASP A 38 -8.70 -5.94 -8.55
C ASP A 38 -8.73 -5.83 -7.02
N GLY A 39 -9.58 -4.96 -6.47
CA GLY A 39 -9.74 -4.76 -5.03
C GLY A 39 -8.63 -3.95 -4.36
N ARG A 40 -7.66 -3.42 -5.12
CA ARG A 40 -6.54 -2.63 -4.59
C ARG A 40 -6.85 -1.14 -4.53
N PRO A 41 -6.24 -0.37 -3.62
CA PRO A 41 -6.34 1.09 -3.62
C PRO A 41 -6.03 1.65 -5.02
N PHE A 42 -6.92 2.48 -5.56
CA PHE A 42 -6.74 3.08 -6.87
C PHE A 42 -5.53 4.02 -6.91
N PHE A 43 -4.59 3.80 -7.84
CA PHE A 43 -3.32 4.54 -7.96
C PHE A 43 -3.48 6.07 -7.95
N LEU A 44 -4.39 6.61 -8.78
CA LEU A 44 -4.60 8.06 -8.82
C LEU A 44 -5.21 8.59 -7.51
N GLY A 45 -5.94 7.75 -6.79
CA GLY A 45 -6.50 8.09 -5.48
C GLY A 45 -5.44 8.23 -4.39
N VAL A 46 -4.43 7.33 -4.37
CA VAL A 46 -3.31 7.43 -3.42
C VAL A 46 -2.35 8.56 -3.84
N GLY A 47 -2.06 8.70 -5.13
CA GLY A 47 -1.20 9.78 -5.65
C GLY A 47 -1.74 11.17 -5.34
N GLY A 48 -3.07 11.37 -5.43
CA GLY A 48 -3.72 12.63 -5.05
C GLY A 48 -3.59 13.00 -3.57
N GLN A 49 -3.16 12.06 -2.71
CA GLN A 49 -2.88 12.29 -1.29
C GLN A 49 -1.36 12.39 -1.01
N GLY A 50 -0.53 12.49 -2.03
CA GLY A 50 0.93 12.57 -1.90
C GLY A 50 1.62 11.23 -1.61
N TRP A 51 0.92 10.11 -1.76
CA TRP A 51 1.53 8.78 -1.64
C TRP A 51 2.24 8.39 -2.93
N LEU A 52 3.33 7.65 -2.79
CA LEU A 52 3.98 6.98 -3.91
C LEU A 52 3.54 5.52 -3.95
N GLU A 53 3.33 5.00 -5.16
CA GLU A 53 3.06 3.58 -5.38
C GLU A 53 4.16 3.00 -6.29
N SER A 54 4.62 1.79 -5.97
CA SER A 54 5.35 0.93 -6.90
C SER A 54 4.36 -0.08 -7.50
N PRO A 55 3.93 0.10 -8.76
CA PRO A 55 2.82 -0.66 -9.33
C PRO A 55 3.28 -2.05 -9.77
N TYR A 56 3.02 -3.05 -8.94
CA TYR A 56 3.30 -4.45 -9.25
C TYR A 56 1.99 -5.22 -9.45
N PRO A 57 1.96 -6.30 -10.26
CA PRO A 57 0.81 -7.20 -10.32
C PRO A 57 0.46 -7.79 -8.95
N ILE A 58 -0.81 -8.11 -8.69
CA ILE A 58 -1.24 -8.70 -7.40
C ILE A 58 -0.52 -10.02 -7.07
N SER A 59 -0.09 -10.75 -8.09
CA SER A 59 0.66 -12.00 -7.98
C SER A 59 2.15 -11.81 -7.69
N HIS A 60 2.68 -10.59 -7.82
CA HIS A 60 4.08 -10.32 -7.54
C HIS A 60 4.35 -10.50 -6.05
N GLN A 61 5.37 -11.31 -5.73
CA GLN A 61 5.82 -11.57 -4.37
C GLN A 61 7.19 -10.90 -4.17
N HIS A 62 7.28 -10.10 -3.13
CA HIS A 62 8.51 -9.40 -2.75
C HIS A 62 9.42 -10.29 -1.91
N ALA A 63 10.68 -9.90 -1.77
CA ALA A 63 11.66 -10.63 -0.96
C ALA A 63 11.27 -10.71 0.53
N ASP A 64 10.51 -9.72 1.02
CA ASP A 64 9.96 -9.70 2.39
C ASP A 64 8.70 -10.59 2.55
N GLY A 65 8.22 -11.20 1.47
CA GLY A 65 7.03 -12.04 1.46
C GLY A 65 5.71 -11.29 1.24
N SER A 66 5.71 -9.96 1.22
CA SER A 66 4.53 -9.16 0.85
C SER A 66 4.14 -9.36 -0.62
N ARG A 67 2.89 -9.03 -0.98
CA ARG A 67 2.35 -9.22 -2.33
C ARG A 67 1.72 -7.97 -2.92
N GLY A 68 1.79 -7.84 -4.24
CA GLY A 68 1.17 -6.74 -4.97
C GLY A 68 1.94 -5.43 -4.89
N SER A 69 1.27 -4.32 -5.20
CA SER A 69 1.86 -2.99 -5.13
C SER A 69 2.34 -2.67 -3.71
N LYS A 70 3.41 -1.89 -3.61
CA LYS A 70 3.83 -1.28 -2.35
C LYS A 70 3.56 0.21 -2.37
N TYR A 71 3.30 0.76 -1.18
CA TYR A 71 2.94 2.16 -1.00
C TYR A 71 3.90 2.84 -0.03
N THR A 72 4.24 4.10 -0.32
CA THR A 72 5.08 4.95 0.55
C THR A 72 4.31 6.20 0.89
N CYS A 73 4.14 6.48 2.19
CA CYS A 73 3.41 7.65 2.66
C CYS A 73 4.20 8.95 2.38
N PRO A 74 3.52 10.13 2.34
CA PRO A 74 4.17 11.40 2.05
C PRO A 74 5.37 11.70 2.96
N ALA A 75 5.26 11.37 4.26
CA ALA A 75 6.33 11.58 5.22
C ALA A 75 7.58 10.75 4.89
N CYS A 76 7.42 9.45 4.60
CA CYS A 76 8.53 8.59 4.21
C CYS A 76 9.07 8.93 2.83
N ALA A 77 8.22 9.34 1.89
CA ALA A 77 8.64 9.78 0.56
C ALA A 77 9.54 11.02 0.62
N GLN A 78 9.22 11.98 1.49
CA GLN A 78 10.05 13.16 1.72
C GLN A 78 11.44 12.81 2.27
N LEU A 79 11.52 11.86 3.19
CA LEU A 79 12.79 11.39 3.75
C LEU A 79 13.67 10.72 2.70
N CYS A 80 13.08 9.99 1.76
CA CYS A 80 13.82 9.38 0.64
C CYS A 80 14.26 10.40 -0.42
N ALA A 81 13.64 11.57 -0.51
CA ALA A 81 13.97 12.61 -1.49
C ALA A 81 15.11 13.55 -1.02
N THR A 82 15.51 13.47 0.25
CA THR A 82 16.56 14.31 0.85
C THR A 82 17.91 13.62 1.03
N THR A 83 18.02 12.38 0.56
CA THR A 83 19.27 11.58 0.47
C THR A 83 19.76 11.50 -0.96
#